data_AF-A0A9P4WQS7-F1
#
_entry.id   AF-A0A9P4WQS7-F1
#
_cell.length_a   1.000
_cell.length_b   1.000
_cell.length_c   1.000
_cell.angle_alpha   90.00
_cell.angle_beta   90.00
_cell.angle_gamma   90.00
#
_symmetry.space_group_name_H-M   'P 1'
#
loop_
_entity.id
_entity.type
_entity.pdbx_description
1 polymer ?
#
loop_
_entity_poly.entity_id
_entity_poly.type
_entity_poly.pdbx_seq_one_letter_code
_entity_poly.pdbx_strand_id
1 'polypeptide(L)'
;MVRGCNLIASDDATFGSESVFNAFGEDGHLQHMKSRIGGGTQYSCVNHEDLDLAALSLRSIEYLNMTSFEKTYWNALNTTVQQAYDRPIEAYTSFVTLYNIPSRWTHDEFQAFIDPNNTVAQILQAHFIAVQAILTPILYLERVGFEGIDAPTAVMSWIEGIYRNVPHHLRHHVEWPRQVSRYPFTRFLGQRSESCFDEQTEDLGMLSL
;
A
#
# COMPACT_ATOMS: atom_id res chain seq x y z
N MET A 1 3.39 -7.64 -14.17
CA MET A 1 2.25 -8.32 -14.82
C MET A 1 0.95 -7.52 -14.76
N VAL A 2 0.65 -6.83 -13.66
CA VAL A 2 -0.64 -6.12 -13.45
C VAL A 2 -0.99 -5.06 -14.51
N ARG A 3 -0.03 -4.21 -14.90
CA ARG A 3 -0.25 -3.24 -16.00
C ARG A 3 -0.63 -3.93 -17.33
N GLY A 4 -0.03 -5.08 -17.64
CA GLY A 4 -0.37 -5.84 -18.85
C GLY A 4 -1.80 -6.40 -18.78
N CYS A 5 -2.20 -6.93 -17.62
CA CYS A 5 -3.57 -7.41 -17.40
C CYS A 5 -4.59 -6.27 -17.53
N ASN A 6 -4.34 -5.12 -16.92
CA ASN A 6 -5.25 -3.97 -17.00
C ASN A 6 -5.35 -3.41 -18.42
N LEU A 7 -4.25 -3.37 -19.19
CA LEU A 7 -4.29 -2.94 -20.60
C LEU A 7 -5.13 -3.86 -21.47
N ILE A 8 -5.14 -5.17 -21.19
CA ILE A 8 -5.98 -6.15 -21.91
C ILE A 8 -7.44 -6.06 -21.44
N ALA A 9 -7.67 -5.93 -20.14
CA ALA A 9 -9.01 -5.89 -19.55
C ALA A 9 -9.77 -4.59 -19.86
N SER A 10 -9.06 -3.47 -20.08
CA SER A 10 -9.68 -2.17 -20.40
C SER A 10 -10.08 -2.02 -21.87
N ASP A 11 -9.78 -3.02 -22.71
CA ASP A 11 -10.16 -3.03 -24.12
C ASP A 11 -11.56 -3.64 -24.29
N ASP A 12 -12.58 -2.87 -23.90
CA ASP A 12 -14.01 -3.24 -23.98
C ASP A 12 -14.47 -3.64 -25.39
N ALA A 13 -13.73 -3.20 -26.43
CA ALA A 13 -14.00 -3.56 -27.82
C ALA A 13 -13.72 -5.04 -28.13
N THR A 14 -12.88 -5.70 -27.31
CA THR A 14 -12.37 -7.05 -27.58
C THR A 14 -12.94 -8.09 -26.62
N PHE A 15 -13.39 -7.67 -25.44
CA PHE A 15 -13.85 -8.58 -24.38
C PHE A 15 -15.18 -8.08 -23.78
N GLY A 16 -16.28 -8.74 -24.12
CA GLY A 16 -17.58 -8.49 -23.48
C GLY A 16 -17.59 -8.86 -21.99
N SER A 17 -18.68 -8.55 -21.30
CA SER A 17 -18.88 -8.77 -19.85
C SER A 17 -18.73 -10.23 -19.37
N GLU A 18 -18.64 -11.20 -20.28
CA GLU A 18 -18.37 -12.63 -19.99
C GLU A 18 -16.88 -13.01 -20.06
N SER A 19 -15.98 -12.06 -20.29
CA SER A 19 -14.55 -12.34 -20.32
C SER A 19 -14.03 -12.84 -18.98
N VAL A 20 -13.18 -13.87 -19.00
CA VAL A 20 -12.44 -14.34 -17.81
C VAL A 20 -11.60 -13.20 -17.21
N PHE A 21 -11.23 -12.19 -18.01
CA PHE A 21 -10.51 -11.02 -17.51
C PHE A 21 -11.39 -10.04 -16.72
N ASN A 22 -12.72 -10.11 -16.86
CA ASN A 22 -13.66 -9.31 -16.07
C ASN A 22 -13.69 -9.74 -14.59
N ALA A 23 -13.26 -10.97 -14.28
CA ALA A 23 -13.04 -11.41 -12.90
C ALA A 23 -11.86 -10.68 -12.21
N PHE A 24 -10.99 -10.00 -12.99
CA PHE A 24 -10.00 -9.04 -12.47
C PHE A 24 -10.57 -7.63 -12.32
N GLY A 25 -11.86 -7.42 -12.63
CA GLY A 25 -12.57 -6.16 -12.41
C GLY A 25 -12.52 -5.75 -10.94
N GLU A 26 -12.19 -4.47 -10.72
CA GLU A 26 -11.82 -3.87 -9.43
C GLU A 26 -12.91 -4.07 -8.34
N ASP A 27 -14.19 -4.18 -8.73
CA ASP A 27 -15.33 -4.06 -7.81
C ASP A 27 -15.65 -5.33 -7.01
N GLY A 28 -15.65 -6.51 -7.65
CA GLY A 28 -16.07 -7.76 -7.01
C GLY A 28 -15.09 -8.25 -5.93
N HIS A 29 -13.78 -8.16 -6.24
CA HIS A 29 -12.72 -8.53 -5.32
C HIS A 29 -12.65 -7.56 -4.13
N LEU A 30 -12.72 -6.25 -4.42
CA LEU A 30 -12.71 -5.21 -3.40
C LEU A 30 -13.88 -5.38 -2.42
N GLN A 31 -15.09 -5.66 -2.91
CA GLN A 31 -16.26 -5.85 -2.05
C GLN A 31 -16.12 -7.06 -1.11
N HIS A 32 -15.55 -8.17 -1.60
CA HIS A 32 -15.29 -9.35 -0.79
C HIS A 32 -14.21 -9.09 0.28
N MET A 33 -13.16 -8.35 -0.06
CA MET A 33 -12.12 -7.95 0.90
C MET A 33 -12.64 -7.00 1.97
N LYS A 34 -13.48 -6.03 1.60
CA LYS A 34 -14.15 -5.14 2.56
C LYS A 34 -14.95 -5.92 3.60
N SER A 35 -15.67 -6.96 3.19
CA SER A 35 -16.41 -7.84 4.09
C SER A 35 -15.49 -8.58 5.07
N ARG A 36 -14.34 -9.11 4.59
CA ARG A 36 -13.36 -9.80 5.44
C ARG A 36 -12.70 -8.87 6.47
N ILE A 37 -12.39 -7.64 6.08
CA ILE A 37 -11.80 -6.64 6.98
C ILE A 37 -12.85 -6.20 8.02
N GLY A 38 -14.08 -5.92 7.59
CA GLY A 38 -15.18 -5.51 8.46
C GLY A 38 -15.68 -6.61 9.41
N GLY A 39 -15.43 -7.89 9.09
CA GLY A 39 -15.82 -9.05 9.90
C GLY A 39 -15.01 -9.25 11.20
N GLY A 40 -14.12 -8.32 11.57
CA GLY A 40 -13.51 -8.27 12.90
C GLY A 40 -12.43 -9.33 13.15
N THR A 41 -11.48 -9.50 12.22
CA THR A 41 -10.29 -10.32 12.50
C THR A 41 -9.35 -9.60 13.47
N GLN A 42 -8.83 -10.33 14.47
CA GLN A 42 -7.98 -9.81 15.56
C GLN A 42 -6.65 -9.16 15.13
N TYR A 43 -6.29 -9.22 13.84
CA TYR A 43 -4.98 -8.87 13.30
C TYR A 43 -5.05 -7.77 12.22
N SER A 44 -6.14 -7.04 12.09
CA SER A 44 -6.28 -6.01 11.04
C SER A 44 -5.66 -4.66 11.40
N CYS A 45 -5.25 -4.44 12.65
CA CYS A 45 -4.62 -3.18 13.05
C CYS A 45 -3.11 -3.18 12.77
N VAL A 46 -2.67 -2.10 12.14
CA VAL A 46 -1.26 -1.83 11.88
C VAL A 46 -0.64 -1.17 13.12
N ASN A 47 0.62 -1.45 13.40
CA ASN A 47 1.31 -0.80 14.52
C ASN A 47 1.43 0.71 14.27
N HIS A 48 0.89 1.53 15.19
CA HIS A 48 0.90 2.99 15.07
C HIS A 48 2.33 3.57 15.05
N GLU A 49 3.29 2.96 15.75
CA GLU A 49 4.69 3.41 15.70
C GLU A 49 5.24 3.30 14.26
N ASP A 50 4.92 2.21 13.56
CA ASP A 50 5.36 2.01 12.18
C ASP A 50 4.65 2.99 11.21
N LEU A 51 3.39 3.34 11.49
CA LEU A 51 2.65 4.37 10.74
C LEU A 51 3.21 5.78 10.97
N ASP A 52 3.58 6.12 12.21
CA ASP A 52 4.18 7.43 12.53
C ASP A 52 5.51 7.60 11.80
N LEU A 53 6.35 6.56 11.80
CA LEU A 53 7.61 6.56 11.06
C LEU A 53 7.38 6.67 9.54
N ALA A 54 6.37 5.97 9.01
CA ALA A 54 5.98 6.08 7.60
C ALA A 54 5.53 7.50 7.24
N ALA A 55 4.66 8.10 8.06
CA ALA A 55 4.15 9.46 7.87
C ALA A 55 5.28 10.50 7.91
N LEU A 56 6.21 10.38 8.86
CA LEU A 56 7.39 11.24 8.94
C LEU A 56 8.28 11.10 7.69
N SER A 57 8.53 9.86 7.24
CA SER A 57 9.32 9.61 6.04
C SER A 57 8.66 10.19 4.77
N LEU A 58 7.36 9.98 4.60
CA LEU A 58 6.59 10.50 3.47
C LEU A 58 6.51 12.03 3.46
N ARG A 59 6.42 12.66 4.64
CA ARG A 59 6.50 14.12 4.76
C ARG A 59 7.87 14.66 4.35
N SER A 60 8.95 13.92 4.64
CA SER A 60 10.31 14.35 4.27
C SER A 60 10.49 14.47 2.74
N ILE A 61 9.76 13.68 1.96
CA ILE A 61 9.85 13.67 0.50
C ILE A 61 8.84 14.60 -0.19
N GLU A 62 7.94 15.25 0.56
CA GLU A 62 6.87 16.12 0.02
C GLU A 62 7.39 17.21 -0.92
N TYR A 63 8.57 17.76 -0.61
CA TYR A 63 9.19 18.90 -1.28
C TYR A 63 10.25 18.50 -2.33
N LEU A 64 10.40 17.21 -2.63
CA LEU A 64 11.21 16.82 -3.78
C LEU A 64 10.59 17.39 -5.06
N ASN A 65 11.44 17.68 -6.05
CA ASN A 65 11.00 18.17 -7.34
C ASN A 65 10.35 17.02 -8.15
N MET A 66 9.08 16.75 -7.85
CA MET A 66 8.28 15.70 -8.47
C MET A 66 7.58 16.20 -9.73
N THR A 67 7.49 15.33 -10.72
CA THR A 67 6.53 15.47 -11.81
C THR A 67 5.09 15.29 -11.31
N SER A 68 4.10 15.61 -12.15
CA SER A 68 2.68 15.49 -11.81
C SER A 68 2.26 14.05 -11.46
N PHE A 69 2.73 13.06 -12.21
CA PHE A 69 2.39 11.65 -11.97
C PHE A 69 3.06 11.11 -10.70
N GLU A 70 4.30 11.50 -10.42
CA GLU A 70 5.01 11.18 -9.18
C GLU A 70 4.31 11.80 -7.96
N LYS A 71 3.86 13.06 -8.08
CA LYS A 71 3.13 13.73 -6.99
C LYS A 71 1.78 13.05 -6.73
N THR A 72 1.12 12.56 -7.78
CA THR A 72 -0.14 11.79 -7.66
C THR A 72 0.12 10.46 -6.94
N TYR A 73 1.20 9.77 -7.28
CA TYR A 73 1.60 8.53 -6.61
C TYR A 73 1.97 8.76 -5.14
N TRP A 74 2.72 9.83 -4.84
CA TRP A 74 3.04 10.25 -3.48
C TRP A 74 1.80 10.57 -2.64
N ASN A 75 0.84 11.32 -3.20
CA ASN A 75 -0.43 11.63 -2.52
C ASN A 75 -1.20 10.36 -2.16
N ALA A 76 -1.21 9.38 -3.06
CA ALA A 76 -1.86 8.09 -2.81
C ALA A 76 -1.13 7.30 -1.71
N LEU A 77 0.21 7.26 -1.71
CA LEU A 77 0.99 6.67 -0.61
C LEU A 77 0.65 7.31 0.74
N ASN A 78 0.64 8.64 0.80
CA ASN A 78 0.31 9.37 2.01
C ASN A 78 -1.12 9.08 2.47
N THR A 79 -2.09 9.08 1.56
CA THR A 79 -3.49 8.76 1.88
C THR A 79 -3.62 7.36 2.46
N THR A 80 -2.95 6.36 1.87
CA THR A 80 -2.98 4.99 2.38
C THR A 80 -2.45 4.89 3.81
N VAL A 81 -1.33 5.55 4.11
CA VAL A 81 -0.77 5.56 5.48
C VAL A 81 -1.71 6.26 6.45
N GLN A 82 -2.31 7.39 6.07
CA GLN A 82 -3.24 8.12 6.94
C GLN A 82 -4.51 7.32 7.26
N GLN A 83 -5.07 6.59 6.28
CA GLN A 83 -6.25 5.74 6.53
C GLN A 83 -5.91 4.51 7.39
N ALA A 84 -4.66 4.06 7.41
CA ALA A 84 -4.28 2.82 8.08
C ALA A 84 -4.27 2.90 9.62
N TYR A 85 -4.40 4.10 10.21
CA TYR A 85 -4.46 4.28 11.66
C TYR A 85 -5.74 3.66 12.25
N ASP A 86 -6.90 4.00 11.69
CA ASP A 86 -8.20 3.71 12.26
C ASP A 86 -9.22 3.19 11.24
N ARG A 87 -8.88 3.23 9.95
CA ARG A 87 -9.81 2.96 8.84
C ARG A 87 -9.26 1.87 7.92
N PRO A 88 -9.19 0.60 8.37
CA PRO A 88 -8.52 -0.47 7.63
C PRO A 88 -9.20 -0.79 6.27
N ILE A 89 -10.51 -0.56 6.13
CA ILE A 89 -11.24 -0.73 4.87
C ILE A 89 -10.81 0.34 3.86
N GLU A 90 -10.72 1.59 4.29
CA GLU A 90 -10.29 2.72 3.48
C GLU A 90 -8.80 2.65 3.18
N ALA A 91 -7.98 2.16 4.11
CA ALA A 91 -6.57 1.87 3.90
C ALA A 91 -6.37 0.80 2.83
N TYR A 92 -7.14 -0.29 2.88
CA TYR A 92 -7.12 -1.30 1.83
C TYR A 92 -7.55 -0.73 0.47
N THR A 93 -8.66 0.00 0.44
CA THR A 93 -9.19 0.60 -0.80
C THR A 93 -8.20 1.58 -1.44
N SER A 94 -7.57 2.43 -0.62
CA SER A 94 -6.54 3.36 -1.07
C SER A 94 -5.27 2.65 -1.50
N PHE A 95 -4.87 1.56 -0.83
CA PHE A 95 -3.75 0.71 -1.25
C PHE A 95 -4.00 0.07 -2.63
N VAL A 96 -5.18 -0.50 -2.86
CA VAL A 96 -5.56 -1.07 -4.18
C VAL A 96 -5.50 0.02 -5.25
N THR A 97 -6.02 1.20 -4.96
CA THR A 97 -5.96 2.35 -5.88
C THR A 97 -4.50 2.70 -6.19
N LEU A 98 -3.66 2.88 -5.16
CA LEU A 98 -2.23 3.19 -5.26
C LEU A 98 -1.50 2.16 -6.13
N TYR A 99 -1.75 0.87 -5.90
CA TYR A 99 -1.15 -0.23 -6.64
C TYR A 99 -1.51 -0.20 -8.13
N ASN A 100 -2.73 0.24 -8.45
CA ASN A 100 -3.23 0.33 -9.83
C ASN A 100 -2.88 1.64 -10.55
N ILE A 101 -2.43 2.70 -9.87
CA ILE A 101 -2.07 3.98 -10.52
C ILE A 101 -1.14 3.77 -11.75
N PRO A 102 -0.05 2.98 -11.67
CA PRO A 102 0.86 2.81 -12.81
C PRO A 102 0.23 2.15 -14.04
N SER A 103 -0.91 1.45 -13.91
CA SER A 103 -1.58 0.87 -15.07
C SER A 103 -2.32 1.91 -15.90
N ARG A 104 -2.63 3.07 -15.32
CA ARG A 104 -3.36 4.17 -15.96
C ARG A 104 -2.42 5.22 -16.59
N TRP A 105 -1.12 5.11 -16.32
CA TRP A 105 -0.11 5.98 -16.91
C TRP A 105 0.12 5.70 -18.39
N THR A 106 0.48 6.77 -19.10
CA THR A 106 1.04 6.69 -20.44
C THR A 106 2.30 5.83 -20.46
N HIS A 107 2.73 5.43 -21.65
CA HIS A 107 3.97 4.68 -21.80
C HIS A 107 5.17 5.43 -21.21
N ASP A 108 5.30 6.72 -21.52
CA ASP A 108 6.45 7.53 -21.12
C ASP A 108 6.49 7.78 -19.61
N GLU A 109 5.34 8.06 -18.98
CA GLU A 109 5.24 8.18 -17.52
C GLU A 109 5.64 6.87 -16.82
N PHE A 110 5.15 5.73 -17.32
CA PHE A 110 5.52 4.44 -16.76
C PHE A 110 7.00 4.14 -16.93
N GLN A 111 7.58 4.39 -18.12
CA GLN A 111 9.02 4.23 -18.36
C GLN A 111 9.84 5.13 -17.43
N ALA A 112 9.45 6.40 -17.29
CA ALA A 112 10.12 7.35 -16.40
C ALA A 112 10.05 6.92 -14.92
N PHE A 113 8.96 6.27 -14.50
CA PHE A 113 8.83 5.78 -13.13
C PHE A 113 9.70 4.56 -12.83
N ILE A 114 9.93 3.69 -13.81
CA ILE A 114 10.79 2.51 -13.64
C ILE A 114 12.25 2.75 -14.00
N ASP A 115 12.59 3.93 -14.54
CA ASP A 115 13.96 4.28 -14.91
C ASP A 115 14.86 4.31 -13.66
N PRO A 116 15.93 3.50 -13.60
CA PRO A 116 16.84 3.51 -12.47
C PRO A 116 17.60 4.84 -12.30
N ASN A 117 17.60 5.73 -13.29
CA ASN A 117 18.21 7.06 -13.18
C ASN A 117 17.24 8.10 -12.62
N ASN A 118 15.94 7.80 -12.57
CA ASN A 118 14.97 8.67 -11.92
C ASN A 118 15.02 8.47 -10.40
N THR A 119 15.76 9.35 -9.74
CA THR A 119 15.97 9.30 -8.29
C THR A 119 14.67 9.46 -7.49
N VAL A 120 13.75 10.33 -7.93
CA VAL A 120 12.48 10.57 -7.23
C VAL A 120 11.60 9.33 -7.32
N ALA A 121 11.47 8.75 -8.51
CA ALA A 121 10.71 7.53 -8.69
C ALA A 121 11.30 6.34 -7.91
N GLN A 122 12.62 6.22 -7.81
CA GLN A 122 13.25 5.22 -6.94
C GLN A 122 12.89 5.41 -5.47
N ILE A 123 12.94 6.64 -4.96
CA ILE A 123 12.55 6.96 -3.58
C ILE A 123 11.09 6.57 -3.34
N LEU A 124 10.19 6.88 -4.27
CA LEU A 124 8.77 6.52 -4.18
C LEU A 124 8.55 5.00 -4.19
N GLN A 125 9.28 4.27 -5.04
CA GLN A 125 9.21 2.80 -5.09
C GLN A 125 9.68 2.16 -3.78
N ALA A 126 10.76 2.67 -3.17
CA ALA A 126 11.21 2.18 -1.87
C ALA A 126 10.16 2.38 -0.78
N HIS A 127 9.50 3.55 -0.75
CA HIS A 127 8.40 3.81 0.17
C HIS A 127 7.21 2.91 -0.09
N PHE A 128 6.85 2.67 -1.35
CA PHE A 128 5.77 1.75 -1.69
C PHE A 128 6.02 0.34 -1.13
N ILE A 129 7.22 -0.20 -1.31
CA ILE A 129 7.59 -1.53 -0.79
C ILE A 129 7.49 -1.56 0.75
N ALA A 130 8.02 -0.52 1.42
CA ALA A 130 7.98 -0.43 2.87
C ALA A 130 6.56 -0.26 3.43
N VAL A 131 5.72 0.56 2.78
CA VAL A 131 4.30 0.73 3.13
C VAL A 131 3.55 -0.58 2.95
N GLN A 132 3.75 -1.29 1.84
CA GLN A 132 3.15 -2.61 1.62
C GLN A 132 3.53 -3.60 2.74
N ALA A 133 4.79 -3.56 3.21
CA ALA A 133 5.24 -4.43 4.29
C ALA A 133 4.54 -4.13 5.62
N ILE A 134 4.45 -2.87 6.04
CA ILE A 134 3.77 -2.51 7.30
C ILE A 134 2.24 -2.73 7.23
N LEU A 135 1.65 -2.69 6.03
CA LEU A 135 0.22 -2.97 5.81
C LEU A 135 -0.12 -4.47 5.75
N THR A 136 0.86 -5.36 5.93
CA THR A 136 0.63 -6.82 6.00
C THR A 136 -0.55 -7.23 6.91
N PRO A 137 -0.80 -6.62 8.09
CA PRO A 137 -1.95 -6.95 8.94
C PRO A 137 -3.30 -6.89 8.18
N ILE A 138 -3.43 -5.94 7.25
CA ILE A 138 -4.60 -5.76 6.40
C ILE A 138 -4.50 -6.65 5.16
N LEU A 139 -3.34 -6.62 4.47
CA LEU A 139 -3.15 -7.28 3.17
C LEU A 139 -3.10 -8.82 3.27
N TYR A 140 -2.75 -9.37 4.43
CA TYR A 140 -2.72 -10.81 4.66
C TYR A 140 -4.11 -11.45 4.50
N LEU A 141 -5.19 -10.68 4.64
CA LEU A 141 -6.56 -11.16 4.45
C LEU A 141 -6.87 -11.60 3.01
N GLU A 142 -6.08 -11.15 2.03
CA GLU A 142 -6.14 -11.64 0.65
C GLU A 142 -5.70 -13.11 0.55
N ARG A 143 -4.89 -13.57 1.50
CA ARG A 143 -4.24 -14.89 1.49
C ARG A 143 -4.92 -15.93 2.34
N VAL A 144 -6.05 -15.62 2.97
CA VAL A 144 -6.82 -16.60 3.76
C VAL A 144 -7.22 -17.77 2.83
N GLY A 145 -6.60 -18.93 3.05
CA GLY A 145 -6.76 -20.14 2.23
C GLY A 145 -5.65 -20.41 1.21
N PHE A 146 -4.58 -19.61 1.17
CA PHE A 146 -3.46 -19.77 0.23
C PHE A 146 -2.14 -20.06 0.96
N GLU A 147 -1.54 -21.23 0.71
CA GLU A 147 -0.23 -21.62 1.23
C GLU A 147 0.86 -21.29 0.20
N GLY A 148 1.48 -20.10 0.29
CA GLY A 148 2.52 -19.66 -0.65
C GLY A 148 3.43 -18.57 -0.10
N ILE A 149 4.50 -18.24 -0.84
CA ILE A 149 5.57 -17.30 -0.44
C ILE A 149 4.99 -15.97 0.06
N ASP A 150 5.48 -15.49 1.21
CA ASP A 150 5.18 -14.17 1.79
C ASP A 150 5.58 -13.03 0.84
N ALA A 151 4.63 -12.54 0.02
CA ALA A 151 4.88 -11.54 -1.02
C ALA A 151 5.59 -10.27 -0.54
N PRO A 152 5.38 -9.76 0.70
CA PRO A 152 6.13 -8.61 1.17
C PRO A 152 7.64 -8.85 1.14
N THR A 153 8.11 -10.05 1.51
CA THR A 153 9.55 -10.32 1.71
C THR A 153 10.36 -10.44 0.41
N ALA A 154 9.75 -10.89 -0.69
CA ALA A 154 10.45 -11.13 -1.95
C ALA A 154 11.07 -9.85 -2.55
N VAL A 155 10.42 -8.71 -2.35
CA VAL A 155 10.81 -7.41 -2.94
C VAL A 155 11.57 -6.51 -1.96
N MET A 156 11.66 -6.87 -0.67
CA MET A 156 12.38 -6.07 0.34
C MET A 156 13.85 -5.86 0.00
N SER A 157 14.47 -6.86 -0.63
CA SER A 157 15.88 -6.79 -1.07
C SER A 157 16.12 -5.66 -2.08
N TRP A 158 15.10 -5.22 -2.82
CA TRP A 158 15.23 -4.16 -3.82
C TRP A 158 15.47 -2.80 -3.18
N ILE A 159 15.00 -2.58 -1.95
CA ILE A 159 15.22 -1.33 -1.22
C ILE A 159 16.72 -1.06 -1.02
N GLU A 160 17.52 -2.09 -0.75
CA GLU A 160 18.98 -1.92 -0.60
C GLU A 160 19.64 -1.55 -1.94
N GLY A 161 19.13 -2.06 -3.06
CA GLY A 161 19.55 -1.65 -4.40
C GLY A 161 19.26 -0.17 -4.67
N ILE A 162 18.02 0.25 -4.37
CA ILE A 162 17.59 1.66 -4.48
C ILE A 162 18.48 2.57 -3.61
N TYR A 163 18.67 2.21 -2.33
CA TYR A 163 19.48 3.01 -1.41
C TYR A 163 20.90 3.26 -1.93
N ARG A 164 21.53 2.26 -2.55
CA ARG A 164 22.88 2.38 -3.12
C ARG A 164 22.90 3.28 -4.35
N ASN A 165 21.86 3.22 -5.16
CA ASN A 165 21.75 3.97 -6.41
C ASN A 165 21.36 5.44 -6.21
N VAL A 166 20.56 5.74 -5.18
CA VAL A 166 20.18 7.12 -4.84
C VAL A 166 21.43 7.95 -4.46
N PRO A 167 21.58 9.18 -5.00
CA PRO A 167 22.68 10.08 -4.65
C PRO A 167 22.79 10.32 -3.14
N HIS A 168 24.02 10.39 -2.63
CA HIS A 168 24.30 10.48 -1.19
C HIS A 168 23.48 11.55 -0.44
N HIS A 169 23.27 12.73 -1.05
CA HIS A 169 22.54 13.83 -0.42
C HIS A 169 21.03 13.56 -0.28
N LEU A 170 20.46 12.62 -1.03
CA LEU A 170 19.05 12.23 -0.98
C LEU A 170 18.79 10.91 -0.25
N ARG A 171 19.84 10.18 0.16
CA ARG A 171 19.70 8.86 0.81
C ARG A 171 18.92 8.88 2.11
N HIS A 172 18.90 10.02 2.81
CA HIS A 172 18.11 10.18 4.02
C HIS A 172 16.62 9.94 3.79
N HIS A 173 16.11 10.20 2.57
CA HIS A 173 14.74 9.87 2.18
C HIS A 173 14.48 8.35 2.03
N VAL A 174 15.51 7.53 1.93
CA VAL A 174 15.38 6.06 1.77
C VAL A 174 15.78 5.33 3.07
N GLU A 175 16.13 6.06 4.13
CA GLU A 175 16.60 5.43 5.37
C GLU A 175 15.47 4.67 6.09
N TRP A 176 14.26 5.23 6.18
CA TRP A 176 13.12 4.52 6.76
C TRP A 176 12.74 3.26 5.96
N PRO A 177 12.56 3.32 4.62
CA PRO A 177 12.34 2.10 3.85
C PRO A 177 13.41 1.03 4.08
N ARG A 178 14.68 1.45 4.18
CA ARG A 178 15.81 0.55 4.42
C ARG A 178 15.81 -0.06 5.83
N GLN A 179 15.30 0.64 6.83
CA GLN A 179 15.09 0.05 8.16
C GLN A 179 13.99 -1.01 8.12
N VAL A 180 12.86 -0.69 7.48
CA VAL A 180 11.73 -1.61 7.30
C VAL A 180 12.15 -2.91 6.60
N SER A 181 13.03 -2.83 5.59
CA SER A 181 13.53 -4.02 4.88
C SER A 181 14.34 -5.00 5.75
N ARG A 182 14.73 -4.59 6.96
CA ARG A 182 15.50 -5.38 7.92
C ARG A 182 14.66 -5.92 9.09
N TYR A 183 13.38 -5.57 9.15
CA TYR A 183 12.50 -6.03 10.22
C TYR A 183 12.28 -7.54 10.12
N PRO A 184 12.19 -8.24 11.27
CA PRO A 184 11.73 -9.63 11.26
C PRO A 184 10.27 -9.66 10.81
N PHE A 185 9.88 -10.70 10.06
CA PHE A 185 8.51 -10.85 9.55
C PHE A 185 7.45 -10.76 10.66
N THR A 186 7.77 -11.23 11.87
CA THR A 186 6.89 -11.16 13.04
C THR A 186 6.45 -9.74 13.40
N ARG A 187 7.23 -8.70 13.05
CA ARG A 187 6.85 -7.29 13.26
C ARG A 187 5.66 -6.86 12.38
N PHE A 188 5.44 -7.55 11.26
CA PHE A 188 4.35 -7.22 10.32
C PHE A 188 3.04 -7.98 10.60
N LEU A 189 2.98 -8.81 11.64
CA LEU A 189 1.79 -9.61 11.96
C LEU A 189 0.66 -8.82 12.64
N GLY A 190 0.85 -7.51 12.86
CA GLY A 190 -0.14 -6.63 13.47
C GLY A 190 -0.15 -6.73 15.00
N GLN A 191 -0.98 -5.90 15.63
CA GLN A 191 -1.18 -5.93 17.08
C GLN A 191 -2.50 -6.65 17.42
N ARG A 192 -2.60 -7.25 18.61
CA ARG A 192 -3.88 -7.81 19.09
C ARG A 192 -4.76 -6.67 19.57
N SER A 193 -5.95 -6.54 18.98
CA SER A 193 -6.91 -5.49 19.34
C SER A 193 -7.59 -5.76 20.68
N GLU A 194 -7.21 -5.02 21.72
CA GLU A 194 -8.15 -4.64 22.81
C GLU A 194 -8.66 -3.20 22.63
N SER A 195 -7.93 -2.34 21.90
CA SER A 195 -8.17 -0.88 21.90
C SER A 195 -8.52 -0.25 20.54
N CYS A 196 -8.63 -1.01 19.45
CA CYS A 196 -8.87 -0.44 18.12
C CYS A 196 -10.32 0.03 17.88
N PHE A 197 -11.23 -0.24 18.82
CA PHE A 197 -12.67 0.07 18.71
C PHE A 197 -13.26 0.80 19.92
N ASP A 198 -12.45 1.13 20.94
CA ASP A 198 -12.95 1.80 22.14
C ASP A 198 -13.01 3.31 21.95
N GLU A 199 -13.98 3.76 21.14
CA GLU A 199 -14.50 5.14 21.23
C GLU A 199 -15.91 5.31 20.62
N GLN A 200 -16.74 4.24 20.61
CA GLN A 200 -18.15 4.37 20.20
C GLN A 200 -19.18 3.81 21.20
N THR A 201 -18.76 3.40 22.40
CA THR A 201 -19.66 2.77 23.39
C THR A 201 -19.95 3.61 24.64
N GLU A 202 -19.58 4.89 24.68
CA GLU A 202 -19.94 5.75 25.83
C GLU A 202 -21.23 6.58 25.63
N ASP A 203 -21.75 6.70 24.40
CA ASP A 203 -22.95 7.55 24.15
C ASP A 203 -24.30 6.82 24.25
N LEU A 204 -24.32 5.50 24.47
CA LEU A 204 -25.57 4.73 24.69
C LEU A 204 -25.89 4.49 26.18
N GLY A 205 -25.03 4.93 27.11
CA GLY A 205 -25.22 4.75 28.56
C GLY A 205 -26.04 5.84 29.26
N MET A 206 -26.38 6.94 28.58
CA MET A 206 -27.00 8.13 29.19
C MET A 206 -28.48 8.35 28.84
N LEU A 207 -29.17 7.36 28.26
CA LEU A 207 -30.63 7.41 28.01
C LEU A 207 -31.43 6.37 28.80
N SER A 208 -30.96 5.95 29.97
CA SER A 208 -31.77 5.21 30.94
C SER A 208 -31.76 5.87 32.32
N LEU A 209 -32.48 7.00 32.43
CA LEU A 209 -33.10 7.46 33.69
C LEU A 209 -34.46 8.08 33.37
#